data_AF-A0A519CGF7-F1
#
_entry.id   AF-A0A519CGF7-F1
#
_cell.length_a   1.000
_cell.length_b   1.000
_cell.length_c   1.000
_cell.angle_alpha   90.00
_cell.angle_beta   90.00
_cell.angle_gamma   90.00
#
_symmetry.space_group_name_H-M   'P 1'
#
loop_
_entity.id
_entity.type
_entity.pdbx_description
1 polymer ?
#
loop_
_entity_poly.entity_id
_entity_poly.type
_entity_poly.pdbx_seq_one_letter_code
_entity_poly.pdbx_strand_id
1 'polypeptide(L)' 'IPEPTPQKIQNVDPREKLEHRLSKFIARKAGLTSEEVLRRARRKTKALRHCTIWLALCLISREQGLDMEPIIDSLAAA' A
#
# COMPACT_ATOMS: atom_id res chain seq x y z
N ILE A 1 -6.74 41.08 0.98
CA ILE A 1 -5.80 40.20 1.68
C ILE A 1 -6.34 38.78 1.50
N PRO A 2 -5.70 37.89 0.73
CA PRO A 2 -6.18 36.52 0.61
C PRO A 2 -5.98 35.79 1.93
N GLU A 3 -7.03 35.14 2.41
CA GLU A 3 -7.02 34.36 3.65
C GLU A 3 -5.96 33.24 3.59
N PRO A 4 -5.26 32.96 4.69
CA PRO A 4 -4.34 31.82 4.75
C PRO A 4 -5.14 30.52 4.59
N THR A 5 -4.76 29.74 3.57
CA THR A 5 -5.35 28.45 3.25
C THR A 5 -5.25 27.53 4.48
N PRO A 6 -6.31 26.80 4.87
CA PRO A 6 -6.22 25.88 5.99
C PRO A 6 -5.20 24.79 5.64
N GLN A 7 -4.06 24.81 6.33
CA GLN A 7 -3.06 23.77 6.26
C GLN A 7 -3.74 22.44 6.55
N LYS A 8 -3.71 21.55 5.55
CA LYS A 8 -4.25 20.20 5.59
C LYS A 8 -3.69 19.48 6.81
N ILE A 9 -4.47 19.45 7.90
CA ILE A 9 -4.16 18.72 9.12
C ILE A 9 -3.95 17.27 8.71
N GLN A 10 -2.71 16.80 8.73
CA GLN A 10 -2.31 15.46 8.34
C GLN A 10 -2.76 14.45 9.40
N ASN A 11 -4.06 14.22 9.50
CA ASN A 11 -4.62 13.04 10.14
C ASN A 11 -4.52 11.88 9.13
N VAL A 12 -3.28 11.47 8.82
CA VAL A 12 -3.03 10.36 7.89
C VAL A 12 -3.40 9.09 8.64
N ASP A 13 -4.49 8.46 8.22
CA ASP A 13 -4.97 7.19 8.76
C ASP A 13 -3.78 6.21 8.91
N PRO A 14 -3.64 5.52 10.06
CA PRO A 14 -2.57 4.53 10.26
C PRO A 14 -2.51 3.49 9.12
N ARG A 15 -3.68 3.19 8.52
CA ARG A 15 -3.83 2.31 7.36
C ARG A 15 -3.18 2.87 6.09
N GLU A 16 -3.33 4.17 5.82
CA GLU A 16 -2.72 4.81 4.65
C GLU A 16 -1.18 4.84 4.78
N LYS A 17 -0.66 5.03 6.01
CA LYS A 17 0.79 4.91 6.29
C LYS A 17 1.30 3.50 6.01
N LEU A 18 0.56 2.48 6.48
CA LEU A 18 0.89 1.08 6.25
C LEU A 18 0.90 0.74 4.75
N GLU A 19 -0.13 1.16 4.02
CA GLU A 19 -0.23 0.97 2.57
C GLU A 19 0.94 1.60 1.82
N HIS A 20 1.32 2.83 2.19
CA HIS A 20 2.44 3.52 1.57
C HIS A 20 3.78 2.82 1.87
N ARG A 21 4.01 2.41 3.12
CA ARG A 21 5.21 1.68 3.52
C ARG A 21 5.30 0.34 2.80
N LEU A 22 4.21 -0.41 2.79
CA LEU A 22 4.17 -1.74 2.19
C LEU A 22 4.32 -1.68 0.67
N SER A 23 3.67 -0.73 -0.01
CA SER A 23 3.82 -0.55 -1.45
C SER A 23 5.26 -0.24 -1.86
N LYS A 24 5.97 0.62 -1.10
CA LYS A 24 7.40 0.90 -1.31
C LYS A 24 8.28 -0.32 -1.08
N PHE A 25 8.02 -1.10 -0.04
CA PHE A 25 8.76 -2.32 0.25
C PHE A 25 8.64 -3.34 -0.89
N ILE A 26 7.40 -3.61 -1.32
CA ILE A 26 7.10 -4.53 -2.41
C ILE A 26 7.72 -4.04 -3.71
N ALA A 27 7.58 -2.75 -4.03
CA ALA A 27 8.17 -2.14 -5.21
C ALA A 27 9.68 -2.40 -5.29
N ARG A 28 10.40 -2.11 -4.19
CA ARG A 28 11.84 -2.31 -4.10
C ARG A 28 12.25 -3.79 -4.22
N LYS A 29 11.49 -4.71 -3.61
CA LYS A 29 11.80 -6.15 -3.64
C LYS A 29 11.44 -6.82 -4.96
N ALA A 30 10.36 -6.39 -5.60
CA ALA A 30 9.89 -6.92 -6.88
C ALA A 30 10.52 -6.26 -8.10
N GLY A 31 11.34 -5.21 -7.92
CA GLY A 31 11.90 -4.43 -9.04
C GLY A 31 10.84 -3.64 -9.81
N LEU A 32 9.77 -3.22 -9.14
CA LEU A 32 8.66 -2.45 -9.70
C LEU A 32 8.66 -1.02 -9.15
N THR A 33 7.95 -0.11 -9.80
CA THR A 33 7.65 1.20 -9.21
C THR A 33 6.48 1.09 -8.23
N SER A 34 6.45 1.95 -7.21
CA SER A 34 5.31 1.99 -6.27
C SER A 34 3.99 2.28 -6.98
N GLU A 35 4.01 3.09 -8.04
CA GLU A 35 2.83 3.36 -8.88
C GLU A 35 2.31 2.09 -9.56
N GLU A 36 3.21 1.26 -10.10
CA GLU A 36 2.82 0.00 -10.72
C GLU A 36 2.26 -0.99 -9.70
N VAL A 37 2.86 -1.07 -8.51
CA VAL A 37 2.33 -1.90 -7.39
C VAL A 37 0.94 -1.43 -7.00
N LEU A 38 0.73 -0.12 -6.81
CA LEU A 38 -0.58 0.45 -6.46
C LEU A 38 -1.61 0.25 -7.58
N ARG A 39 -1.22 0.39 -8.85
CA ARG A 39 -2.11 0.14 -9.99
C ARG A 39 -2.55 -1.32 -10.05
N ARG A 40 -1.65 -2.28 -9.82
CA ARG A 40 -1.98 -3.71 -9.71
C ARG A 40 -2.90 -3.97 -8.51
N ALA A 41 -2.64 -3.32 -7.38
CA ALA A 41 -3.43 -3.50 -6.16
C ALA A 41 -4.87 -2.99 -6.37
N ARG A 42 -5.05 -1.79 -6.94
CA ARG A 42 -6.37 -1.25 -7.31
C ARG A 42 -7.12 -2.13 -8.31
N ARG A 43 -6.41 -2.76 -9.27
CA ARG A 43 -7.04 -3.71 -10.19
C ARG A 43 -7.57 -4.94 -9.46
N LYS A 44 -6.80 -5.47 -8.50
CA LYS A 44 -7.21 -6.60 -7.67
C LYS A 44 -8.40 -6.25 -6.77
N THR A 45 -8.40 -5.08 -6.12
CA THR A 45 -9.55 -4.66 -5.30
C THR A 45 -10.82 -4.46 -6.15
N LYS A 46 -10.68 -3.99 -7.40
CA LYS A 46 -11.81 -3.90 -8.34
C LYS A 46 -12.33 -5.27 -8.79
N ALA A 47 -11.43 -6.23 -9.01
CA ALA A 47 -11.81 -7.58 -9.45
C ALA A 47 -12.36 -8.45 -8.29
N LEU A 48 -11.82 -8.26 -7.09
CA LEU A 48 -12.13 -9.01 -5.88
C LEU A 48 -12.99 -8.11 -4.96
N ARG A 49 -14.32 -8.23 -5.05
CA ARG A 49 -15.30 -7.31 -4.41
C ARG A 49 -15.05 -7.00 -2.92
N HIS A 50 -14.49 -7.95 -2.16
CA HIS A 50 -14.20 -7.80 -0.73
C HIS A 50 -12.70 -7.72 -0.40
N CYS A 51 -11.85 -7.49 -1.41
CA CYS A 51 -10.42 -7.36 -1.21
C CYS A 51 -10.07 -5.91 -0.87
N THR A 52 -9.53 -5.72 0.32
CA THR A 52 -8.90 -4.46 0.72
C THR A 52 -7.56 -4.27 0.01
N ILE A 53 -7.07 -3.04 -0.04
CA ILE A 53 -5.83 -2.71 -0.72
C ILE A 53 -4.60 -3.37 -0.07
N TRP A 54 -4.54 -3.46 1.26
CA TRP A 54 -3.45 -4.17 1.96
C TRP A 54 -3.47 -5.69 1.67
N LEU A 55 -4.67 -6.30 1.57
CA LEU A 55 -4.79 -7.68 1.12
C LEU A 55 -4.34 -7.83 -0.35
N ALA A 56 -4.69 -6.87 -1.22
CA ALA A 56 -4.24 -6.85 -2.60
C ALA A 56 -2.69 -6.73 -2.71
N LEU A 57 -2.06 -5.96 -1.82
CA LEU A 57 -0.59 -5.87 -1.72
C LEU A 57 0.04 -7.21 -1.29
N CYS A 58 -0.59 -7.93 -0.36
CA CYS A 58 -0.15 -9.27 0.03
C CYS A 58 -0.22 -10.26 -1.16
N LEU A 59 -1.32 -10.22 -1.92
CA LEU A 59 -1.49 -11.06 -3.10
C LEU A 59 -0.42 -10.77 -4.16
N ILE A 60 -0.14 -9.50 -4.43
CA ILE A 60 0.92 -9.11 -5.37
C ILE A 60 2.26 -9.64 -4.91
N SER A 61 2.56 -9.53 -3.62
CA SER A 61 3.84 -9.99 -3.08
C SER A 61 4.05 -11.48 -3.30
N ARG A 62 3.00 -12.28 -3.06
CA ARG A 62 3.01 -13.72 -3.33
C ARG A 62 3.17 -14.03 -4.83
N GLU A 63 2.53 -13.24 -5.70
CA GLU A 63 2.69 -13.38 -7.17
C GLU A 63 4.08 -13.03 -7.67
N GLN A 64 4.80 -12.14 -6.99
CA GLN A 64 6.19 -11.79 -7.30
C GLN A 64 7.20 -12.76 -6.66
N GLY A 65 6.73 -13.80 -5.94
CA GLY A 65 7.60 -14.75 -5.25
C GLY A 65 8.37 -14.13 -4.08
N LEU A 66 7.85 -13.05 -3.48
CA LEU A 66 8.47 -12.42 -2.31
C LEU A 66 8.25 -13.28 -1.06
N ASP A 67 9.24 -13.21 -0.16
CA ASP A 67 9.08 -13.73 1.19
C ASP A 67 7.96 -12.98 1.91
N MET A 68 7.05 -13.75 2.51
CA MET A 68 5.86 -13.24 3.18
C MET A 68 6.16 -12.88 4.64
N GLU A 69 7.21 -13.40 5.27
CA GLU A 69 7.53 -13.06 6.67
C GLU A 69 7.72 -11.55 6.87
N PRO A 70 8.56 -10.83 6.07
CA PRO A 70 8.73 -9.39 6.22
C PRO A 70 7.45 -8.57 5.99
N ILE A 71 6.51 -9.13 5.23
CA ILE A 71 5.24 -8.50 4.89
C ILE A 71 4.27 -8.65 6.04
N ILE A 72 4.20 -9.84 6.63
CA ILE A 72 3.40 -10.12 7.82
C ILE A 72 3.90 -9.27 8.99
N ASP A 73 5.21 -9.18 9.20
CA ASP A 73 5.80 -8.32 10.24
C ASP A 73 5.44 -6.85 10.04
N SER A 74 5.44 -6.38 8.78
CA SER A 74 5.04 -5.01 8.47
C SER A 74 3.57 -4.74 8.76
N LEU A 75 2.69 -5.74 8.62
CA LEU A 75 1.27 -5.65 8.93
C LEU A 75 0.99 -5.76 10.43
N ALA A 76 1.73 -6.60 11.16
CA ALA A 76 1.59 -6.79 12.59
C ALA A 76 2.09 -5.59 13.41
N ALA A 77 2.98 -4.77 12.83
CA ALA A 77 3.53 -3.57 13.45
C ALA A 77 2.65 -2.31 13.29
N ALA A 78 1.41 -2.44 12.80
CA ALA A 78 0.45 -1.36 12.58
C ALA A 78 -0.67 -1.34 13.63
#